data_AF-A0AAV2ZVB7-F1
#
_entry.id   AF-A0AAV2ZVB7-F1
#
_cell.length_a   1.000
_cell.length_b   1.000
_cell.length_c   1.000
_cell.angle_alpha   90.00
_cell.angle_beta   90.00
_cell.angle_gamma   90.00
#
_symmetry.space_group_name_H-M   'P 1'
#
loop_
_entity.id
_entity.type
_entity.pdbx_description
1 polymer ?
#
loop_
_entity_poly.entity_id
_entity_poly.type
_entity_poly.pdbx_seq_one_letter_code
_entity_poly.pdbx_strand_id
1 'polypeptide(L)'
;MCCLCCRDPDNVVLCLLATDETEDQDVALQIHFTLIQAFCCENDINILRVNNMSRLAEILGGSEKPGEPADLHCILINNPHASQLKDPAINKVINFCKESRYLDQWVPVINLPER
;
A
#
# COMPACT_ATOMS: atom_id res chain seq x y z
N MET A 1 8.59 -3.40 10.47
CA MET A 1 8.97 -4.02 9.19
C MET A 1 7.99 -5.15 8.97
N CYS A 2 7.07 -5.07 8.01
CA CYS A 2 6.10 -6.15 7.81
C CYS A 2 6.85 -7.44 7.45
N CYS A 3 6.79 -8.47 8.31
CA CYS A 3 7.51 -9.74 8.15
C CYS A 3 7.19 -10.48 6.82
N LEU A 4 6.17 -10.05 6.08
CA LEU A 4 5.76 -10.64 4.81
C LEU A 4 6.70 -10.27 3.65
N CYS A 5 7.09 -8.99 3.52
CA CYS A 5 7.98 -8.54 2.44
C CYS A 5 9.35 -9.24 2.49
N CYS A 6 9.88 -9.49 3.69
CA CYS A 6 11.17 -10.17 3.85
C CYS A 6 11.12 -11.68 3.57
N ARG A 7 9.94 -12.30 3.54
CA ARG A 7 9.82 -13.75 3.44
C ARG A 7 9.57 -14.22 2.01
N ASP A 8 8.68 -13.55 1.29
CA ASP A 8 8.30 -13.91 -0.09
C ASP A 8 7.94 -12.65 -0.90
N PRO A 9 8.94 -11.80 -1.27
CA PRO A 9 8.69 -10.58 -2.04
C PRO A 9 8.10 -10.86 -3.42
N ASP A 10 8.48 -11.98 -4.06
CA ASP A 10 7.97 -12.41 -5.36
C ASP A 10 6.45 -12.65 -5.39
N ASN A 11 5.84 -12.96 -4.25
CA ASN A 11 4.40 -13.14 -4.16
C ASN A 11 3.66 -11.82 -3.97
N VAL A 12 4.34 -10.71 -3.67
CA VAL A 12 3.70 -9.41 -3.45
C VAL A 12 3.60 -8.67 -4.78
N VAL A 13 2.38 -8.29 -5.14
CA VAL A 13 2.08 -7.60 -6.41
C VAL A 13 1.86 -6.10 -6.23
N LEU A 14 1.36 -5.71 -5.06
CA LEU A 14 1.02 -4.33 -4.72
C LEU A 14 1.21 -4.08 -3.23
N CYS A 15 1.86 -2.98 -2.90
CA CYS A 15 1.97 -2.43 -1.55
C CYS A 15 1.21 -1.11 -1.47
N LEU A 16 0.27 -1.00 -0.54
CA LEU A 16 -0.40 0.26 -0.21
C LEU A 16 0.12 0.76 1.14
N LEU A 17 0.65 1.98 1.15
CA LEU A 17 0.99 2.71 2.35
C LEU A 17 -0.14 3.68 2.68
N ALA A 18 -0.79 3.50 3.81
CA ALA A 18 -1.78 4.47 4.31
C ALA A 18 -1.08 5.42 5.27
N THR A 19 -1.25 6.72 5.04
CA THR A 19 -0.69 7.75 5.92
C THR A 19 -1.75 8.81 6.18
N ASP A 20 -2.04 9.08 7.44
CA ASP A 20 -2.85 10.21 7.87
C ASP A 20 -1.97 11.44 8.19
N GLU A 21 -2.57 12.62 8.20
CA GLU A 21 -1.92 13.89 8.56
C GLU A 21 -1.36 13.90 9.99
N THR A 22 -1.93 13.09 10.88
CA THR A 22 -1.43 12.91 12.25
C THR A 22 -0.15 12.05 12.33
N GLU A 23 0.07 11.15 11.38
CA GLU A 23 1.24 10.26 11.31
C GLU A 23 2.50 10.93 10.74
N ASP A 24 2.36 12.15 10.19
CA ASP A 24 3.50 12.97 9.78
C ASP A 24 4.37 13.39 10.98
N GLN A 25 3.85 13.28 12.22
CA GLN A 25 4.61 13.53 13.46
C GLN A 25 5.41 12.33 13.96
N ASP A 26 5.10 11.11 13.52
CA ASP A 26 5.78 9.90 13.97
C ASP A 26 7.01 9.58 13.12
N VAL A 27 8.16 10.12 13.53
CA VAL A 27 9.46 9.89 12.86
C VAL A 27 9.77 8.40 12.69
N ALA A 28 9.42 7.57 13.68
CA ALA A 28 9.64 6.12 13.62
C ALA A 28 8.83 5.45 12.50
N LEU A 29 7.65 5.97 12.20
CA LEU A 29 6.76 5.47 11.17
C LEU A 29 7.20 5.97 9.78
N GLN A 30 7.64 7.22 9.70
CA GLN A 30 8.26 7.77 8.48
C GLN A 30 9.51 6.99 8.06
N ILE A 31 10.34 6.58 9.02
CA ILE A 31 11.49 5.70 8.76
C ILE A 31 11.00 4.34 8.23
N HIS A 32 9.94 3.78 8.81
CA HIS A 32 9.36 2.53 8.32
C HIS A 32 8.86 2.62 6.88
N PHE A 33 8.14 3.67 6.54
CA PHE A 33 7.68 3.89 5.17
C PHE A 33 8.83 4.05 4.20
N THR A 34 9.86 4.82 4.59
CA THR A 34 11.07 4.99 3.76
C THR A 34 11.76 3.65 3.50
N LEU A 35 11.88 2.79 4.52
CA LEU A 35 12.48 1.46 4.37
C LEU A 35 11.66 0.54 3.47
N ILE A 36 10.33 0.55 3.62
CA ILE A 36 9.43 -0.25 2.78
C ILE A 36 9.46 0.25 1.34
N GLN A 37 9.47 1.56 1.12
CA GLN A 37 9.60 2.17 -0.20
C GLN A 37 10.88 1.72 -0.89
N ALA A 38 12.03 1.83 -0.20
CA ALA A 38 13.31 1.36 -0.72
C ALA A 38 13.24 -0.12 -1.10
N PHE A 39 12.72 -0.96 -0.21
CA PHE A 39 12.57 -2.40 -0.46
C PHE A 39 11.67 -2.70 -1.67
N CYS A 40 10.50 -2.07 -1.76
CA CYS A 40 9.58 -2.29 -2.88
C CYS A 40 10.18 -1.79 -4.21
N CYS A 41 10.89 -0.66 -4.21
CA CYS A 41 11.55 -0.16 -5.40
C CYS A 41 12.69 -1.08 -5.86
N GLU A 42 13.49 -1.64 -4.93
CA GLU A 42 14.56 -2.58 -5.26
C GLU A 42 14.04 -3.93 -5.79
N ASN A 43 12.88 -4.37 -5.31
CA ASN A 43 12.25 -5.63 -5.71
C ASN A 43 11.23 -5.49 -6.85
N ASP A 44 11.13 -4.32 -7.48
CA ASP A 44 10.15 -4.00 -8.54
C ASP A 44 8.67 -4.23 -8.16
N ILE A 45 8.37 -4.10 -6.87
CA ILE A 45 7.01 -4.22 -6.34
C ILE A 45 6.30 -2.89 -6.54
N ASN A 46 5.08 -2.92 -7.11
CA ASN A 46 4.26 -1.72 -7.26
C ASN A 46 3.89 -1.20 -5.88
N ILE A 47 4.21 0.07 -5.60
CA ILE A 47 3.92 0.72 -4.33
C ILE A 47 3.11 1.99 -4.58
N LEU A 48 2.16 2.28 -3.69
CA LEU A 48 1.38 3.51 -3.74
C LEU A 48 1.05 4.00 -2.34
N ARG A 49 0.87 5.31 -2.21
CA ARG A 49 0.50 5.97 -0.95
C ARG A 49 -0.96 6.41 -1.00
N VAL A 50 -1.69 6.21 0.09
CA VAL A 50 -3.09 6.62 0.27
C VAL A 50 -3.16 7.58 1.45
N ASN A 51 -3.72 8.77 1.22
CA ASN A 51 -3.84 9.79 2.27
C ASN A 51 -5.09 9.65 3.15
N ASN A 52 -6.07 8.83 2.74
CA ASN A 52 -7.35 8.71 3.45
C ASN A 52 -7.48 7.34 4.12
N MET A 53 -6.86 7.19 5.30
CA MET A 53 -6.85 5.93 6.04
C MET A 53 -8.25 5.54 6.55
N SER A 54 -9.05 6.52 6.98
CA SER A 54 -10.44 6.32 7.39
C SER A 54 -11.26 5.65 6.29
N ARG A 55 -11.15 6.14 5.06
CA ARG A 55 -11.86 5.57 3.92
C ARG A 55 -11.34 4.18 3.53
N LEU A 56 -10.03 3.98 3.63
CA LEU A 56 -9.43 2.68 3.39
C LEU A 56 -9.94 1.64 4.39
N ALA A 57 -10.07 2.00 5.66
CA ALA A 57 -10.64 1.14 6.69
C ALA A 57 -12.11 0.80 6.40
N GLU A 58 -12.93 1.75 5.92
CA GLU A 58 -14.30 1.47 5.48
C GLU A 58 -14.34 0.47 4.32
N ILE A 59 -13.47 0.63 3.31
CA ILE A 59 -13.41 -0.24 2.13
C ILE A 59 -12.96 -1.65 2.51
N LEU A 60 -12.01 -1.77 3.44
CA LEU A 60 -11.51 -3.05 3.95
C LEU A 60 -12.51 -3.76 4.89
N GLY A 61 -13.67 -3.15 5.16
CA GLY A 61 -14.72 -3.75 5.97
C GLY A 61 -14.50 -3.59 7.48
N GLY A 62 -13.91 -2.47 7.90
CA GLY A 62 -13.63 -2.16 9.31
C GLY A 62 -14.87 -2.22 10.21
N SER A 63 -15.15 -3.39 10.78
CA SER A 63 -15.80 -3.54 12.09
C SER A 63 -15.56 -4.94 12.63
N GLU A 64 -14.33 -5.23 13.10
CA GLU A 64 -14.11 -6.33 14.04
C GLU A 64 -13.13 -5.92 15.15
N LYS A 65 -13.48 -4.85 15.89
CA LYS A 65 -13.38 -4.71 17.36
C LYS A 65 -13.41 -3.22 17.76
N PRO A 66 -14.37 -2.79 18.60
CA PRO A 66 -14.33 -1.45 19.17
C PRO A 66 -13.21 -1.39 20.22
N GLY A 67 -12.08 -0.75 19.89
CA GLY A 67 -11.05 -0.42 20.88
C GLY A 67 -9.58 -0.55 20.45
N GLU A 68 -9.30 -1.09 19.26
CA GLU A 68 -7.93 -1.22 18.76
C GLU A 68 -7.82 -0.39 17.47
N PRO A 69 -6.96 0.64 17.38
CA PRO A 69 -6.68 1.29 16.10
C PRO A 69 -6.12 0.21 15.19
N ALA A 70 -6.84 -0.14 14.12
CA ALA A 70 -6.30 -1.07 13.16
C ALA A 70 -5.08 -0.38 12.54
N ASP A 71 -3.87 -0.85 12.87
CA ASP A 71 -2.60 -0.42 12.29
C ASP A 71 -2.57 -0.78 10.79
N LEU A 72 -3.41 -0.10 9.99
CA LEU A 72 -3.61 -0.30 8.55
C LEU A 72 -2.64 0.56 7.73
N HIS A 73 -1.47 0.84 8.28
CA HIS A 73 -0.43 1.69 7.68
C HIS A 73 0.23 1.05 6.45
N CYS A 74 0.18 -0.28 6.34
CA CYS A 74 0.73 -1.01 5.20
C CYS A 74 -0.12 -2.23 4.87
N ILE A 75 -0.68 -2.26 3.66
CA ILE A 75 -1.44 -3.40 3.14
C ILE A 75 -0.68 -3.99 1.97
N LEU A 76 -0.47 -5.31 2.03
CA LEU A 76 0.21 -6.06 0.99
C LEU A 76 -0.80 -6.94 0.28
N ILE A 77 -0.92 -6.76 -1.03
CA ILE A 77 -1.67 -7.67 -1.88
C ILE A 77 -0.68 -8.72 -2.37
N ASN A 78 -0.92 -9.96 -1.97
CA ASN A 78 -0.18 -11.11 -2.48
C ASN A 78 -0.96 -11.81 -3.60
N ASN A 79 -0.22 -12.52 -4.43
CA ASN A 79 -0.72 -13.27 -5.55
C ASN A 79 -0.45 -14.76 -5.32
N PRO A 80 -1.39 -15.53 -4.73
CA PRO A 80 -1.17 -16.94 -4.50
C PRO A 80 -1.13 -17.76 -5.81
N HIS A 81 -1.76 -17.25 -6.88
CA HIS A 81 -1.71 -17.83 -8.23
C HIS A 81 -1.99 -16.71 -9.25
N ALA A 82 -1.04 -16.38 -10.14
CA ALA A 82 -1.12 -15.31 -11.15
C ALA A 82 -2.35 -15.29 -12.06
N SER A 83 -3.19 -16.32 -12.00
CA SER A 83 -4.45 -16.43 -12.72
C SER A 83 -5.64 -15.77 -12.00
N GLN A 84 -5.61 -15.58 -10.68
CA GLN A 84 -6.74 -15.06 -9.88
C GLN A 84 -6.70 -13.54 -9.69
N LEU A 85 -5.52 -12.92 -9.77
CA LEU A 85 -5.36 -11.47 -9.75
C LEU A 85 -5.63 -10.85 -11.14
N LYS A 86 -6.72 -11.26 -11.78
CA LYS A 86 -7.22 -10.68 -13.05
C LYS A 86 -8.34 -9.68 -12.81
N ASP A 87 -8.38 -9.08 -11.61
CA ASP A 87 -9.33 -8.03 -11.37
C ASP A 87 -8.93 -6.80 -12.22
N PRO A 88 -9.82 -6.31 -13.11
CA PRO A 88 -9.52 -5.16 -13.96
C PRO A 88 -9.20 -3.90 -13.14
N ALA A 89 -9.67 -3.79 -11.89
CA ALA A 89 -9.32 -2.68 -11.00
C ALA A 89 -7.86 -2.77 -10.54
N ILE A 90 -7.38 -3.95 -10.14
CA ILE A 90 -5.97 -4.13 -9.74
C ILE A 90 -5.03 -3.86 -10.92
N ASN A 91 -5.37 -4.33 -12.12
CA ASN A 91 -4.56 -4.07 -13.30
C ASN A 91 -4.50 -2.57 -13.64
N LYS A 92 -5.59 -1.81 -13.43
CA LYS A 92 -5.57 -0.34 -13.57
C LYS A 92 -4.62 0.30 -12.57
N VAL A 93 -4.64 -0.12 -11.31
CA VAL A 93 -3.76 0.44 -10.27
C VAL A 93 -2.29 0.11 -10.57
N ILE A 94 -2.00 -1.11 -11.01
CA ILE A 94 -0.64 -1.51 -11.44
C ILE A 94 -0.18 -0.65 -12.62
N ASN A 95 -1.03 -0.44 -13.63
CA ASN A 95 -0.70 0.41 -14.76
C ASN A 95 -0.46 1.86 -14.33
N PHE A 96 -1.30 2.39 -13.44
CA PHE A 96 -1.11 3.73 -12.87
C PHE A 96 0.23 3.85 -12.14
N CYS A 97 0.65 2.83 -11.38
CA CYS A 97 1.97 2.81 -10.74
C CYS A 97 3.11 2.81 -11.77
N LYS A 98 2.98 2.04 -12.84
CA LYS A 98 3.95 2.02 -13.95
C LYS A 98 4.04 3.35 -14.67
N GLU A 99 2.91 3.95 -15.02
CA GLU A 99 2.83 5.27 -15.65
C GLU A 99 3.48 6.35 -14.76
N SER A 100 3.19 6.31 -13.46
CA SER A 100 3.81 7.23 -12.49
C SER A 100 5.33 7.06 -12.44
N ARG A 101 5.83 5.82 -12.52
CA ARG A 101 7.27 5.54 -12.56
C ARG A 101 7.96 6.09 -13.80
N TYR A 102 7.28 6.18 -14.95
CA TYR A 102 7.78 6.87 -16.13
C TYR A 102 7.87 8.40 -15.95
N LEU A 103 7.12 8.97 -15.01
CA LEU A 103 7.13 10.39 -14.66
C LEU A 103 8.06 10.69 -13.46
N ASP A 104 9.00 9.79 -13.13
CA ASP A 104 9.87 9.88 -11.95
C ASP A 104 9.11 9.92 -10.60
N GLN A 105 7.83 9.52 -10.60
CA GLN A 105 7.01 9.38 -9.40
C GLN A 105 7.02 7.93 -8.92
N TRP A 106 8.05 7.57 -8.17
CA TRP A 106 8.28 6.21 -7.66
C TRP A 106 7.19 5.71 -6.71
N VAL A 107 6.59 6.62 -5.94
CA VAL A 107 5.51 6.32 -5.00
C VAL A 107 4.34 7.25 -5.30
N PRO A 108 3.46 6.90 -6.24
CA PRO A 108 2.31 7.72 -6.54
C PRO A 108 1.37 7.79 -5.34
N VAL A 109 0.80 8.97 -5.14
CA VAL A 109 -0.18 9.23 -4.08
C VAL A 109 -1.57 9.23 -4.70
N ILE A 110 -2.49 8.44 -4.14
CA ILE A 110 -3.89 8.41 -4.52
C ILE A 110 -4.77 8.90 -3.38
N ASN A 111 -5.74 9.76 -3.72
CA ASN A 111 -6.80 10.14 -2.82
C ASN A 111 -8.04 9.33 -3.20
N LEU A 112 -8.57 8.56 -2.25
CA LEU A 112 -9.81 7.83 -2.45
C LEU A 112 -10.97 8.84 -2.59
N PRO A 113 -11.86 8.68 -3.59
CA PRO A 113 -12.98 9.60 -3.76
C PRO A 113 -13.92 9.54 -2.55
N GLU A 114 -14.34 10.71 -2.07
CA GLU A 114 -15.44 10.85 -1.12
C GLU A 114 -16.74 10.43 -1.84
N ARG A 115 -17.59 9.66 -1.15
CA ARG A 115 -18.78 9.04 -1.75
C ARG A 115 -20.04 9.80 -1.40
#